data_AF-A0A257MUG8-F1
#
_entry.id   AF-A0A257MUG8-F1
#
_cell.length_a   1.000
_cell.length_b   1.000
_cell.length_c   1.000
_cell.angle_alpha   90.00
_cell.angle_beta   90.00
_cell.angle_gamma   90.00
#
_symmetry.space_group_name_H-M   'P 1'
#
loop_
_entity.id
_entity.type
_entity.pdbx_description
1 polymer ?
#
loop_
_entity_poly.entity_id
_entity_poly.type
_entity_poly.pdbx_seq_one_letter_code
_entity_poly.pdbx_strand_id
1 'polypeptide(L)'
;MKKPRIDSRIDKKTPRKYTLRFTLTSAFCGLTLLGSLFLSLVTSHEVGSFIREQLRLRLTDVVNIMASQIDGDLHSQVQTIADQKSKAFTQLQSKLLEMRKRGTEIDNVYTMRKTNTGQVMFVVDVSEKNLSPTGEIYS
;
A
#
# COMPACT_ATOMS: atom_id res chain seq x y z
N MET A 1 81.68 21.61 24.69
CA MET A 1 80.27 21.20 24.91
C MET A 1 79.73 20.63 23.60
N LYS A 2 79.55 19.31 23.49
CA LYS A 2 79.27 18.59 22.22
C LYS A 2 77.78 18.24 22.17
N LYS A 3 77.05 18.74 21.17
CA LYS A 3 75.59 18.55 21.02
C LYS A 3 75.28 17.09 20.64
N PRO A 4 74.26 16.43 21.23
CA PRO A 4 73.89 15.06 20.84
C PRO A 4 73.14 15.06 19.49
N ARG A 5 73.54 14.16 18.59
CA ARG A 5 72.89 13.94 17.29
C ARG A 5 71.77 12.92 17.49
N ILE A 6 70.52 13.38 17.45
CA ILE A 6 69.31 12.55 17.49
C ILE A 6 69.16 11.90 16.11
N ASP A 7 69.42 10.59 16.01
CA ASP A 7 69.13 9.81 14.81
C ASP A 7 67.65 9.38 14.87
N SER A 8 66.81 10.05 14.08
CA SER A 8 65.39 9.71 13.93
C SER A 8 65.22 8.71 12.80
N ARG A 9 65.33 7.41 13.11
CA ARG A 9 64.91 6.37 12.16
C ARG A 9 63.39 6.38 12.05
N ILE A 10 62.89 6.99 10.97
CA ILE A 10 61.52 6.84 10.52
C ILE A 10 61.37 5.41 9.99
N ASP A 11 60.69 4.56 10.76
CA ASP A 11 60.31 3.21 10.34
C ASP A 11 59.25 3.30 9.23
N LYS A 12 59.67 3.02 7.99
CA LYS A 12 58.80 3.00 6.82
C LYS A 12 57.94 1.72 6.86
N LYS A 13 56.68 1.84 7.27
CA LYS A 13 55.64 0.81 7.12
C LYS A 13 55.68 0.23 5.69
N THR A 14 56.03 -1.04 5.56
CA THR A 14 56.03 -1.76 4.27
C THR A 14 54.59 -2.02 3.80
N PRO A 15 54.28 -1.86 2.50
CA PRO A 15 52.93 -2.07 1.98
C PRO A 15 52.57 -3.56 1.97
N ARG A 16 51.40 -3.87 2.53
CA ARG A 16 50.84 -5.22 2.65
C ARG A 16 50.66 -5.86 1.26
N LYS A 17 51.44 -6.89 0.95
CA LYS A 17 51.35 -7.63 -0.33
C LYS A 17 50.15 -8.57 -0.29
N TYR A 18 49.03 -8.15 -0.88
CA TYR A 18 47.89 -9.03 -1.12
C TYR A 18 48.22 -9.96 -2.29
N THR A 19 48.03 -11.27 -2.12
CA THR A 19 48.22 -12.27 -3.17
C THR A 19 47.18 -12.05 -4.27
N LEU A 20 47.62 -11.90 -5.52
CA LEU A 20 46.82 -11.54 -6.70
C LEU A 20 45.48 -12.29 -6.82
N ARG A 21 45.48 -13.57 -6.41
CA ARG A 21 44.29 -14.45 -6.40
C ARG A 21 43.21 -13.97 -5.43
N PHE A 22 43.60 -13.46 -4.26
CA PHE A 22 42.66 -12.96 -3.25
C PHE A 22 41.94 -11.69 -3.72
N THR A 23 42.66 -10.77 -4.37
CA THR A 23 42.09 -9.54 -4.94
C THR A 23 41.13 -9.83 -6.10
N LEU A 24 41.45 -10.83 -6.92
CA LEU A 24 40.58 -11.21 -8.04
C LEU A 24 39.27 -11.84 -7.57
N THR A 25 39.34 -12.78 -6.60
CA THR A 25 38.14 -13.41 -6.05
C THR A 25 37.28 -12.40 -5.29
N SER A 26 37.87 -11.50 -4.51
CA SER A 26 37.10 -10.48 -3.79
C SER A 26 36.43 -9.48 -4.73
N ALA A 27 37.09 -9.08 -5.82
CA ALA A 27 36.50 -8.22 -6.84
C ALA A 27 35.33 -8.90 -7.56
N PHE A 28 35.48 -10.18 -7.91
CA PHE A 28 34.40 -10.96 -8.52
C PHE A 28 33.18 -11.09 -7.59
N CYS A 29 33.41 -11.43 -6.32
CA CYS A 29 32.33 -11.50 -5.32
C CYS A 29 31.68 -10.12 -5.08
N GLY A 30 32.46 -9.05 -5.06
CA GLY A 30 31.92 -7.69 -4.94
C GLY A 30 31.00 -7.35 -6.12
N LEU A 31 31.42 -7.69 -7.35
CA LEU A 31 30.64 -7.44 -8.55
C LEU A 31 29.34 -8.24 -8.58
N THR A 32 29.36 -9.52 -8.20
CA THR A 32 28.14 -10.34 -8.17
C THR A 32 27.15 -9.86 -7.12
N LEU A 33 27.62 -9.40 -5.96
CA LEU A 33 26.78 -8.79 -4.92
C LEU A 33 26.16 -7.47 -5.37
N LEU A 34 26.90 -6.63 -6.09
CA LEU A 34 26.35 -5.39 -6.64
C LEU A 34 25.31 -5.69 -7.73
N GLY A 35 25.57 -6.67 -8.59
CA GLY A 35 24.62 -7.12 -9.61
C GLY A 35 23.33 -7.66 -9.01
N SER A 36 23.43 -8.51 -7.97
CA SER A 36 22.24 -9.06 -7.31
C SER A 36 21.43 -7.98 -6.59
N LEU A 37 22.09 -7.03 -5.94
CA LEU A 37 21.44 -5.89 -5.29
C LEU A 37 20.70 -5.01 -6.31
N PHE A 38 21.37 -4.69 -7.42
CA PHE A 38 20.80 -3.87 -8.48
C PHE A 38 19.57 -4.53 -9.11
N LEU A 39 19.70 -5.82 -9.48
CA LEU A 39 18.58 -6.59 -10.02
C LEU A 39 17.41 -6.65 -9.03
N SER A 40 17.69 -6.93 -7.75
CA SER A 40 16.67 -6.97 -6.70
C SER A 40 15.92 -5.65 -6.55
N LEU A 41 16.61 -4.51 -6.63
CA LEU A 41 16.00 -3.18 -6.61
C LEU A 41 15.03 -3.00 -7.77
N VAL A 42 15.47 -3.28 -9.01
CA VAL A 42 14.62 -3.14 -10.20
C VAL A 42 13.41 -4.05 -10.11
N THR A 43 13.61 -5.33 -9.77
CA THR A 43 12.52 -6.29 -9.60
C THR A 43 11.53 -5.86 -8.52
N SER A 44 12.01 -5.31 -7.40
CA SER A 44 11.12 -4.87 -6.31
C SER A 44 10.20 -3.73 -6.76
N HIS A 45 10.71 -2.82 -7.59
CA HIS A 45 9.89 -1.73 -8.16
C HIS A 45 8.81 -2.27 -9.12
N GLU A 46 9.18 -3.19 -10.01
CA GLU A 46 8.23 -3.76 -10.97
C GLU A 46 7.17 -4.63 -10.29
N VAL A 47 7.58 -5.52 -9.38
CA VAL A 47 6.69 -6.41 -8.64
C VAL A 47 5.67 -5.62 -7.81
N GLY A 48 6.08 -4.51 -7.19
CA GLY A 48 5.17 -3.65 -6.44
C GLY A 48 4.05 -3.07 -7.31
N SER A 49 4.39 -2.62 -8.53
CA SER A 49 3.40 -2.10 -9.48
C SER A 49 2.46 -3.19 -9.98
N PHE A 50 3.00 -4.36 -10.29
CA PHE A 50 2.25 -5.51 -10.77
C PHE A 50 1.26 -6.03 -9.73
N ILE A 51 1.69 -6.21 -8.48
CA ILE A 51 0.82 -6.64 -7.38
C ILE A 51 -0.32 -5.64 -7.17
N ARG A 52 -0.03 -4.33 -7.19
CA ARG A 52 -1.05 -3.28 -7.03
C ARG A 52 -2.09 -3.33 -8.13
N GLU A 53 -1.67 -3.49 -9.38
CA GLU A 53 -2.60 -3.53 -10.50
C GLU A 53 -3.45 -4.80 -10.48
N GLN A 54 -2.85 -5.96 -10.23
CA GLN A 54 -3.61 -7.20 -10.08
C GLN A 54 -4.61 -7.15 -8.93
N LEU A 55 -4.20 -6.57 -7.80
CA LEU A 55 -5.09 -6.37 -6.66
C LEU A 55 -6.24 -5.43 -7.03
N ARG A 56 -5.94 -4.32 -7.71
CA ARG A 56 -6.95 -3.36 -8.18
C ARG A 56 -7.99 -4.02 -9.08
N LEU A 57 -7.54 -4.82 -10.05
CA LEU A 57 -8.44 -5.53 -10.97
C LEU A 57 -9.34 -6.51 -10.22
N ARG A 58 -8.76 -7.35 -9.36
CA ARG A 58 -9.53 -8.30 -8.54
C ARG A 58 -10.52 -7.60 -7.62
N LEU A 59 -10.12 -6.51 -6.96
CA LEU A 59 -11.01 -5.72 -6.12
C LEU A 59 -12.13 -5.08 -6.94
N THR A 60 -11.82 -4.60 -8.15
CA THR A 60 -12.83 -4.04 -9.06
C THR A 60 -13.87 -5.08 -9.44
N ASP A 61 -13.45 -6.30 -9.78
CA ASP A 61 -14.36 -7.40 -10.10
C ASP A 61 -15.24 -7.77 -8.90
N VAL A 62 -14.65 -7.90 -7.71
CA VAL A 62 -15.40 -8.18 -6.47
C VAL A 62 -16.40 -7.06 -6.20
N VAL A 63 -15.98 -5.79 -6.29
CA VAL A 63 -16.86 -4.64 -6.07
C VAL A 63 -18.00 -4.62 -7.10
N ASN A 64 -17.74 -4.93 -8.37
CA ASN A 64 -18.79 -5.01 -9.39
C ASN A 64 -19.82 -6.10 -9.07
N ILE A 65 -19.37 -7.28 -8.65
CA ILE A 65 -20.24 -8.40 -8.23
C ILE A 65 -21.06 -8.05 -6.98
N MET A 66 -20.48 -7.26 -6.07
CA MET A 66 -21.15 -6.84 -4.85
C MET A 66 -22.15 -5.72 -5.13
N ALA A 67 -21.77 -4.75 -5.98
CA ALA A 67 -22.63 -3.67 -6.42
C ALA A 67 -23.86 -4.18 -7.17
N SER A 68 -23.73 -5.24 -7.99
CA SER A 68 -24.87 -5.85 -8.68
C SER A 68 -25.87 -6.55 -7.75
N GLN A 69 -25.50 -6.81 -6.50
CA GLN A 69 -26.41 -7.37 -5.48
C GLN A 69 -27.15 -6.29 -4.69
N ILE A 70 -26.87 -5.00 -4.94
CA ILE A 70 -27.54 -3.88 -4.27
C ILE A 70 -28.74 -3.46 -5.12
N ASP A 71 -29.89 -3.34 -4.47
CA ASP A 71 -31.11 -2.82 -5.09
C ASP A 71 -30.96 -1.29 -5.29
N GLY A 72 -30.86 -0.86 -6.55
CA GLY A 72 -30.70 0.54 -6.93
C GLY A 72 -31.95 1.39 -6.66
N ASP A 73 -33.14 0.81 -6.74
CA ASP A 73 -34.39 1.52 -6.45
C ASP A 73 -34.50 1.76 -4.95
N LEU A 74 -34.16 0.76 -4.14
CA LEU A 74 -34.07 0.89 -2.68
C LEU A 74 -32.99 1.91 -2.28
N HIS A 75 -31.85 1.91 -2.98
CA HIS A 75 -30.76 2.88 -2.77
C HIS A 75 -31.19 4.32 -3.06
N SER A 76 -31.99 4.53 -4.11
CA SER A 76 -32.49 5.85 -4.49
C SER A 76 -33.41 6.50 -3.45
N GLN A 77 -34.03 5.70 -2.59
CA GLN A 77 -34.94 6.16 -1.52
C GLN A 77 -34.17 6.77 -0.34
N VAL A 78 -32.89 6.45 -0.17
CA VAL A 78 -32.05 7.02 0.89
C VAL A 78 -31.33 8.24 0.32
N GLN A 79 -31.76 9.45 0.71
CA GLN A 79 -31.18 10.68 0.18
C GLN A 79 -30.57 11.58 1.26
N THR A 80 -31.16 11.57 2.44
CA THR A 80 -30.85 12.48 3.54
C THR A 80 -30.57 11.71 4.82
N ILE A 81 -29.99 12.39 5.81
CA ILE A 81 -29.78 11.83 7.16
C ILE A 81 -31.10 11.37 7.79
N ALA A 82 -32.22 12.05 7.50
CA ALA A 82 -33.53 11.67 8.04
C ALA A 82 -33.97 10.27 7.56
N ASP A 83 -33.52 9.87 6.36
CA ASP A 83 -33.86 8.58 5.76
C ASP A 83 -33.13 7.40 6.43
N GLN A 84 -32.17 7.66 7.33
CA GLN A 84 -31.51 6.60 8.11
C GLN A 84 -32.49 5.79 8.99
N LYS A 85 -33.64 6.35 9.32
CA LYS A 85 -34.70 5.64 10.08
C LYS A 85 -35.66 4.86 9.19
N SER A 86 -35.50 4.95 7.86
CA SER A 86 -36.37 4.29 6.91
C SER A 86 -36.10 2.79 6.85
N LYS A 87 -37.11 2.01 6.44
CA LYS A 87 -36.94 0.57 6.18
C LYS A 87 -35.93 0.32 5.06
N ALA A 88 -35.86 1.21 4.06
CA ALA A 88 -34.91 1.13 2.95
C ALA A 88 -33.46 1.19 3.45
N PHE A 89 -33.15 2.14 4.35
CA PHE A 89 -31.83 2.24 4.97
C PHE A 89 -31.46 0.97 5.74
N THR A 90 -32.34 0.47 6.61
CA THR A 90 -32.07 -0.73 7.41
C THR A 90 -31.83 -1.97 6.53
N GLN A 91 -32.56 -2.12 5.43
CA GLN A 91 -32.38 -3.22 4.48
C GLN A 91 -31.02 -3.13 3.76
N LEU A 92 -30.66 -1.95 3.25
CA LEU A 92 -29.34 -1.71 2.63
C LEU A 92 -28.20 -1.94 3.63
N GLN A 93 -28.35 -1.42 4.85
CA GLN A 93 -27.37 -1.58 5.92
C GLN A 93 -27.16 -3.07 6.27
N SER A 94 -28.25 -3.82 6.40
CA SER A 94 -28.19 -5.26 6.66
C SER A 94 -27.48 -6.01 5.53
N LYS A 95 -27.75 -5.64 4.28
CA LYS A 95 -27.11 -6.24 3.11
C LYS A 95 -25.61 -5.95 3.05
N LEU A 96 -25.21 -4.71 3.30
CA LEU A 96 -23.80 -4.30 3.35
C LEU A 96 -23.06 -4.97 4.52
N LEU A 97 -23.73 -5.16 5.66
CA LEU A 97 -23.17 -5.89 6.80
C LEU A 97 -22.99 -7.38 6.49
N GLU A 98 -23.94 -8.02 5.82
CA GLU A 98 -23.83 -9.40 5.34
C GLU A 98 -22.65 -9.55 4.37
N MET A 99 -22.53 -8.61 3.43
CA MET A 99 -21.42 -8.51 2.50
C MET A 99 -20.07 -8.38 3.21
N ARG A 100 -19.96 -7.49 4.21
CA ARG A 100 -18.75 -7.31 5.02
C ARG A 100 -18.38 -8.59 5.75
N LYS A 101 -19.34 -9.25 6.40
CA LYS A 101 -19.12 -10.51 7.14
C LYS A 101 -18.67 -11.68 6.27
N ARG A 102 -19.01 -11.67 4.98
CA ARG A 102 -18.56 -12.70 4.02
C ARG A 102 -17.12 -12.47 3.55
N GLY A 103 -16.62 -11.25 3.62
CA GLY A 103 -15.23 -10.93 3.29
C GLY A 103 -14.31 -11.09 4.50
N THR A 104 -13.14 -11.69 4.30
CA THR A 104 -12.03 -11.62 5.26
C THR A 104 -11.32 -10.27 5.13
N GLU A 105 -11.05 -9.61 6.26
CA GLU A 105 -10.26 -8.37 6.34
C GLU A 105 -10.84 -7.14 5.61
N ILE A 106 -12.16 -7.05 5.47
CA ILE A 106 -12.81 -5.84 4.95
C ILE A 106 -13.19 -4.92 6.12
N ASP A 107 -12.41 -3.86 6.31
CA ASP A 107 -12.63 -2.88 7.39
C ASP A 107 -13.92 -2.06 7.18
N ASN A 108 -14.12 -1.56 5.96
CA ASN A 108 -15.16 -0.58 5.63
C ASN A 108 -15.91 -1.01 4.37
N VAL A 109 -17.24 -0.97 4.44
CA VAL A 109 -18.13 -1.18 3.29
C VAL A 109 -19.15 -0.06 3.30
N TYR A 110 -19.21 0.67 2.19
CA TYR A 110 -20.13 1.79 2.04
C TYR A 110 -20.59 1.92 0.59
N THR A 111 -21.70 2.63 0.40
CA THR A 111 -22.22 2.98 -0.92
C THR A 111 -22.16 4.48 -1.11
N MET A 112 -21.96 4.90 -2.36
CA MET A 112 -21.87 6.30 -2.73
C MET A 112 -22.80 6.61 -3.88
N ARG A 113 -23.21 7.88 -3.98
CA ARG A 113 -24.00 8.40 -5.10
C ARG A 113 -23.37 9.69 -5.62
N LYS A 114 -23.37 9.85 -6.94
CA LYS A 114 -23.04 11.13 -7.58
C LYS A 114 -24.25 12.07 -7.52
N THR A 115 -24.05 13.30 -7.09
CA THR A 115 -25.06 14.36 -7.12
C THR A 115 -25.17 14.96 -8.51
N ASN A 116 -26.23 15.75 -8.73
CA ASN A 116 -26.42 16.55 -9.94
C ASN A 116 -25.30 17.58 -10.15
N THR A 117 -24.55 17.94 -9.10
CA THR A 117 -23.41 18.86 -9.14
C THR A 117 -22.08 18.13 -9.38
N GLY A 118 -22.10 16.80 -9.61
CA GLY A 118 -20.91 15.99 -9.85
C GLY A 118 -20.15 15.56 -8.59
N GLN A 119 -20.63 15.95 -7.40
CA GLN A 119 -20.02 15.57 -6.12
C GLN A 119 -20.40 14.14 -5.75
N VAL A 120 -19.54 13.45 -5.01
CA VAL A 120 -19.80 12.08 -4.54
C VAL A 120 -20.19 12.16 -3.07
N MET A 121 -21.32 11.57 -2.70
CA MET A 121 -21.82 11.55 -1.32
C MET A 121 -21.94 10.11 -0.81
N PHE A 122 -21.66 9.90 0.48
CA PHE A 122 -21.93 8.64 1.16
C PHE A 122 -23.44 8.44 1.34
N VAL A 123 -23.93 7.22 1.15
CA VAL A 123 -25.36 6.88 1.30
C VAL A 123 -25.58 5.97 2.50
N VAL A 124 -24.95 4.79 2.49
CA VAL A 124 -25.01 3.85 3.61
C VAL A 124 -23.60 3.36 3.93
N ASP A 125 -23.25 3.38 5.21
CA ASP A 125 -21.94 2.96 5.74
C ASP A 125 -22.14 1.94 6.88
N VAL A 126 -21.34 0.87 6.87
CA VAL A 126 -21.31 -0.19 7.91
C VAL A 126 -19.91 -0.39 8.52
N SER A 127 -19.06 0.62 8.44
CA SER A 127 -17.70 0.63 8.99
C SER A 127 -17.67 0.48 10.51
N GLU A 128 -16.71 -0.27 11.05
CA GLU A 128 -16.62 -0.55 12.50
C GLU A 128 -16.09 0.63 13.32
N LYS A 129 -15.22 1.47 12.75
CA LYS A 129 -14.43 2.43 13.55
C LYS A 129 -14.67 3.91 13.28
N ASN A 130 -15.41 4.27 12.23
CA ASN A 130 -15.83 5.65 11.94
C ASN A 130 -16.96 5.60 10.91
N LEU A 131 -18.22 5.60 11.36
CA LEU A 131 -19.35 5.70 10.44
C LEU A 131 -19.36 7.10 9.84
N SER A 132 -19.21 7.21 8.52
CA SER A 132 -19.45 8.47 7.81
C SER A 132 -20.96 8.74 7.82
N PRO A 133 -21.42 9.92 8.27
CA PRO A 133 -22.84 10.27 8.20
C PRO A 133 -23.35 10.21 6.76
N THR A 134 -24.53 9.61 6.58
CA THR A 134 -25.22 9.60 5.29
C THR A 134 -25.37 11.02 4.77
N GLY A 135 -24.93 11.25 3.54
CA GLY A 135 -25.02 12.54 2.88
C GLY A 135 -23.81 13.46 3.09
N GLU A 136 -22.72 12.99 3.69
CA GLU A 136 -21.45 13.72 3.63
C GLU A 136 -20.78 13.58 2.27
N ILE A 137 -20.15 14.68 1.83
CA ILE A 137 -19.40 14.75 0.58
C ILE A 137 -18.04 14.07 0.79
N TYR A 138 -17.69 13.16 -0.10
CA TYR A 138 -16.35 12.61 -0.21
C TYR A 138 -15.40 13.74 -0.64
N SER A 139 -14.46 14.11 0.23
CA SER A 139 -13.44 15.14 -0.01
C SER A 139 -12.04 14.54 -0.02
#